data_AF-A0A923WVK6-F1
#
_entry.id   AF-A0A923WVK6-F1
#
_cell.length_a   1.000
_cell.length_b   1.000
_cell.length_c   1.000
_cell.angle_alpha   90.00
_cell.angle_beta   90.00
_cell.angle_gamma   90.00
#
_symmetry.space_group_name_H-M   'P 1'
#
loop_
_entity.id
_entity.type
_entity.pdbx_description
1 polymer ?
#
loop_
_entity_poly.entity_id
_entity_poly.type
_entity_poly.pdbx_seq_one_letter_code
_entity_poly.pdbx_strand_id
1 'polypeptide(L)' 'MAKSLSAQRFLDSKEAELIRDTLMGMMTDPEFNTRSMYSPAAGGEVLFVDKHMEYLSQHTTLNVDHYLSNLRLMTRIRT' A
#
# COMPACT_ATOMS: atom_id res chain seq x y z
N MET A 1 -4.27 11.74 -15.12
CA MET A 1 -3.30 12.82 -14.81
C MET A 1 -1.90 12.26 -14.99
N ALA A 2 -0.95 13.03 -15.53
CA ALA A 2 0.45 12.59 -15.61
C ALA A 2 1.04 12.58 -14.19
N LYS A 3 1.69 11.48 -13.80
CA LYS A 3 2.42 11.39 -12.52
C LYS A 3 3.59 12.38 -12.53
N SER A 4 3.89 12.99 -11.38
CA SER A 4 5.07 13.85 -11.26
C SER A 4 6.34 13.04 -11.50
N LEU A 5 7.42 13.73 -11.91
CA LEU A 5 8.73 13.08 -12.08
C LEU A 5 9.22 12.43 -10.77
N SER A 6 8.91 13.03 -9.62
CA SER A 6 9.21 12.46 -8.30
C SER A 6 8.40 11.20 -8.02
N ALA A 7 7.10 11.19 -8.35
CA ALA A 7 6.25 10.03 -8.18
C ALA A 7 6.70 8.86 -9.07
N GLN A 8 7.08 9.14 -10.32
CA GLN A 8 7.59 8.12 -11.23
C GLN A 8 8.93 7.54 -10.73
N ARG A 9 9.87 8.41 -10.33
CA ARG A 9 11.15 7.98 -9.75
C ARG A 9 10.98 7.14 -8.49
N PHE A 10 10.03 7.49 -7.62
CA PHE A 10 9.70 6.68 -6.45
C PHE A 10 9.18 5.31 -6.88
N LEU A 11 8.20 5.25 -7.79
CA LEU A 11 7.60 3.98 -8.22
C LEU A 11 8.58 3.03 -8.92
N ASP A 12 9.62 3.57 -9.57
CA ASP A 12 10.68 2.80 -10.23
C ASP A 12 11.86 2.45 -9.30
N SER A 13 11.80 2.87 -8.03
CA SER A 13 12.87 2.63 -7.06
C SER A 13 12.78 1.24 -6.42
N LYS A 14 13.92 0.74 -5.93
CA LYS A 14 13.97 -0.49 -5.11
C LYS A 14 13.14 -0.37 -3.83
N GLU A 15 13.03 0.84 -3.28
CA GLU A 15 12.20 1.11 -2.12
C GLU A 15 10.72 0.81 -2.43
N ALA A 16 10.21 1.27 -3.57
CA ALA A 16 8.85 0.98 -4.00
C ALA A 16 8.59 -0.52 -4.22
N GLU A 17 9.57 -1.27 -4.71
CA GLU A 17 9.49 -2.73 -4.85
C GLU A 17 9.32 -3.41 -3.48
N LEU A 18 10.16 -3.06 -2.50
CA LEU A 18 10.08 -3.59 -1.13
C LEU A 18 8.75 -3.24 -0.44
N ILE A 19 8.23 -2.04 -0.68
CA ILE A 19 6.93 -1.62 -0.15
C ILE A 19 5.82 -2.45 -0.78
N ARG A 20 5.85 -2.69 -2.10
CA ARG A 20 4.86 -3.54 -2.78
C ARG A 20 4.85 -4.94 -2.20
N ASP A 21 6.01 -5.56 -2.03
CA ASP A 21 6.12 -6.90 -1.45
C ASP A 21 5.56 -6.93 -0.03
N THR A 22 5.83 -5.89 0.77
CA THR A 22 5.28 -5.77 2.11
C THR A 22 3.75 -5.66 2.12
N LEU A 23 3.19 -4.83 1.23
CA LEU A 23 1.73 -4.65 1.10
C LEU A 23 1.05 -5.93 0.59
N MET A 24 1.66 -6.64 -0.36
CA MET A 24 1.18 -7.94 -0.82
C MET A 24 1.26 -9.00 0.29
N GLY A 25 2.31 -8.98 1.11
CA GLY A 25 2.43 -9.83 2.29
C GLY A 25 1.28 -9.61 3.28
N MET A 26 0.97 -8.36 3.60
CA MET A 26 -0.16 -8.01 4.48
C MET A 26 -1.51 -8.49 3.94
N MET A 27 -1.65 -8.63 2.64
CA MET A 27 -2.90 -9.05 2.02
C MET A 27 -3.15 -10.53 2.03
N THR A 28 -2.08 -11.30 1.92
CA THR A 28 -2.14 -12.76 1.98
C THR A 28 -2.18 -13.27 3.41
N ASP A 29 -1.82 -12.41 4.38
CA ASP A 29 -1.83 -12.71 5.80
C ASP A 29 -3.24 -12.52 6.41
N PRO A 30 -3.86 -13.59 6.96
CA PRO A 30 -5.19 -13.52 7.55
C PRO A 30 -5.26 -12.68 8.83
N GLU A 31 -4.14 -12.26 9.43
CA GLU A 31 -4.12 -11.35 10.59
C GLU A 31 -4.50 -9.91 10.21
N PHE A 32 -4.52 -9.56 8.93
CA PHE A 32 -4.82 -8.20 8.47
C PHE A 32 -6.09 -8.14 7.62
N ASN A 33 -6.99 -7.22 7.99
CA ASN A 33 -8.13 -6.86 7.18
C ASN A 33 -7.74 -5.82 6.11
N THR A 34 -7.33 -6.33 4.96
CA THR A 34 -6.96 -5.53 3.78
C THR A 34 -8.09 -5.41 2.75
N ARG A 35 -9.26 -6.03 3.02
CA ARG A 35 -10.41 -5.99 2.12
C ARG A 35 -11.13 -4.64 2.24
N SER A 36 -11.17 -3.89 1.14
CA SER A 36 -11.97 -2.67 1.07
C SER A 36 -13.46 -3.01 1.06
N MET A 37 -14.22 -2.55 2.07
CA MET A 37 -15.68 -2.78 2.17
C MET A 37 -16.49 -2.20 0.98
N TYR A 38 -15.90 -1.33 0.15
CA TYR A 38 -16.60 -0.57 -0.89
C TYR A 38 -16.43 -1.12 -2.32
N SER A 39 -15.87 -2.31 -2.54
CA SER A 39 -15.78 -2.89 -3.89
C SER A 39 -16.27 -4.33 -3.92
N PRO A 40 -17.57 -4.56 -4.23
CA PRO A 40 -18.15 -5.88 -4.32
C PRO A 40 -17.77 -6.65 -5.61
N ALA A 41 -17.10 -6.02 -6.58
CA ALA A 41 -17.15 -6.48 -7.97
C ALA A 41 -15.81 -6.62 -8.73
N ALA A 42 -14.66 -6.29 -8.15
CA ALA A 42 -13.39 -6.47 -8.85
C ALA A 42 -12.32 -6.92 -7.85
N GLY A 43 -11.57 -7.96 -8.20
CA GLY A 43 -10.58 -8.64 -7.37
C GLY A 43 -9.80 -7.68 -6.45
N GLY A 44 -10.28 -7.58 -5.21
CA GLY A 44 -9.91 -6.54 -4.24
C GLY A 44 -8.45 -6.57 -3.81
N GLU A 45 -7.68 -7.52 -4.34
CA GLU A 45 -6.28 -7.68 -4.04
C GLU A 45 -5.43 -6.55 -4.65
N VAL A 46 -5.65 -6.25 -5.92
CA VAL A 46 -4.85 -5.22 -6.60
C VAL A 46 -5.12 -3.81 -6.02
N LEU A 47 -6.34 -3.57 -5.51
CA LEU A 47 -6.77 -2.26 -5.03
C LEU A 47 -6.08 -1.81 -3.73
N PHE A 48 -5.74 -2.72 -2.81
CA PHE A 48 -5.07 -2.34 -1.56
C PHE A 48 -3.65 -1.86 -1.84
N VAL A 49 -2.85 -2.67 -2.54
CA VAL A 49 -1.47 -2.30 -2.91
C VAL A 49 -1.45 -1.03 -3.73
N ASP A 50 -2.27 -0.96 -4.79
CA ASP A 50 -2.23 0.18 -5.71
C ASP A 50 -2.62 1.49 -5.03
N LYS A 51 -3.63 1.47 -4.14
CA LYS A 51 -4.04 2.66 -3.39
C LYS A 51 -2.92 3.17 -2.49
N HIS A 52 -2.23 2.26 -1.78
CA HIS A 52 -1.14 2.64 -0.88
C HIS A 52 0.12 3.07 -1.64
N MET A 53 0.45 2.41 -2.75
CA MET A 53 1.54 2.81 -3.64
C MET A 53 1.28 4.15 -4.31
N GLU A 54 0.05 4.40 -4.75
CA GLU A 54 -0.36 5.69 -5.30
C GLU A 54 -0.22 6.79 -4.25
N TYR A 55 -0.73 6.56 -3.03
CA TYR A 55 -0.60 7.50 -1.93
C TYR A 55 0.86 7.84 -1.62
N LEU A 56 1.73 6.84 -1.48
CA LEU A 56 3.15 7.05 -1.19
C LEU A 56 3.87 7.75 -2.35
N SER A 57 3.51 7.45 -3.60
CA SER A 57 4.08 8.14 -4.77
C SER A 57 3.75 9.63 -4.81
N GLN A 58 2.62 10.04 -4.23
CA GLN A 58 2.21 11.45 -4.11
C GLN A 58 2.82 12.13 -2.87
N HIS A 59 3.30 11.36 -1.90
CA HIS A 59 3.80 11.86 -0.61
C HIS A 59 5.21 11.31 -0.32
N THR A 60 6.16 11.56 -1.22
CA THR A 60 7.53 11.02 -1.14
C THR A 60 8.37 11.56 0.02
N THR A 61 7.85 12.49 0.82
CA THR A 61 8.48 13.01 2.05
C THR A 61 8.02 12.27 3.31
N LEU A 62 7.04 11.36 3.20
CA LEU A 62 6.61 10.54 4.32
C LEU A 62 7.69 9.52 4.69
N ASN A 63 7.83 9.27 5.99
CA ASN A 63 8.58 8.13 6.46
C ASN A 63 7.77 6.85 6.20
N VAL A 64 8.25 6.06 5.25
CA VAL A 64 7.61 4.82 4.79
C VAL A 64 7.49 3.80 5.91
N ASP A 65 8.53 3.63 6.74
CA ASP A 65 8.52 2.65 7.83
C ASP A 65 7.43 2.95 8.86
N HIS A 66 7.27 4.23 9.20
CA HIS A 66 6.20 4.69 10.08
C HIS A 66 4.83 4.48 9.44
N TYR A 67 4.70 4.78 8.15
CA TYR A 67 3.46 4.57 7.40
C TYR A 67 3.04 3.10 7.40
N LEU A 68 3.94 2.19 7.05
CA LEU A 68 3.68 0.75 7.03
C LEU A 68 3.37 0.21 8.42
N SER A 69 4.07 0.68 9.45
CA SER A 69 3.79 0.31 10.85
C SER A 69 2.38 0.73 11.26
N ASN A 70 1.97 1.95 10.93
CA ASN A 70 0.63 2.45 11.19
C ASN A 70 -0.41 1.66 10.40
N LEU A 71 -0.14 1.35 9.13
CA LEU A 71 -1.04 0.59 8.29
C LEU A 71 -1.27 -0.84 8.84
N ARG A 72 -0.21 -1.50 9.30
CA ARG A 72 -0.30 -2.78 10.01
C ARG A 72 -1.16 -2.68 11.25
N LEU A 73 -0.94 -1.67 12.10
CA LEU A 73 -1.74 -1.48 13.31
C LEU A 73 -3.23 -1.24 13.01
N MET A 74 -3.53 -0.48 11.96
CA MET A 74 -4.91 -0.16 11.57
C MET A 74 -5.65 -1.36 10.96
N THR A 75 -4.94 -2.19 10.20
CA THR A 75 -5.54 -3.33 9.49
C THR A 75 -5.53 -4.60 10.33
N ARG A 76 -4.70 -4.70 11.37
CA ARG A 76 -4.62 -5.90 12.21
C ARG A 76 -5.95 -6.19 12.89
N ILE A 77 -6.43 -7.42 12.68
CA ILE A 77 -7.63 -7.92 13.34
C ILE A 77 -7.28 -8.12 14.82
N ARG A 78 -8.00 -7.42 15.70
CA ARG A 78 -7.92 -7.63 17.14
C ARG A 78 -8.86 -8.76 17.51
N THR A 79 -8.32 -9.96 17.68
CA THR A 79 -9.01 -11.07 18.38
C THR A 79 -9.15 -10.77 19.85
#